data_AF-A0A239IQ55-F1
#
_entry.id   AF-A0A239IQ55-F1
#
_cell.length_a   1.000
_cell.length_b   1.000
_cell.length_c   1.000
_cell.angle_alpha   90.00
_cell.angle_beta   90.00
_cell.angle_gamma   90.00
#
_symmetry.space_group_name_H-M   'P 1'
#
loop_
_entity.id
_entity.type
_entity.pdbx_description
1 polymer ?
#
loop_
_entity_poly.entity_id
_entity_poly.type
_entity_poly.pdbx_seq_one_letter_code
_entity_poly.pdbx_strand_id
1 'polypeptide(L)'
;MSLKQREALVDDIVEKQPSLRGFVRDLSTDLTAGSWDLVSYSFQRGFEAMWDLARADHTGLLQRPLLVLWRQSVELAIKSAVLEIAGRIDGRPDHNLQSLFEQLLQVRAAAGCCDNDVLARDVQAMVTLVQSFDPFADRFRYPAEKGGKPYKGFDVDLDELFQAHWIIVTWCEGGVVELKGDF
;
A
#
# COMPACT_ATOMS: atom_id res chain seq x y z
N MET A 1 9.68 -21.68 -3.67
CA MET A 1 8.97 -22.71 -4.45
C MET A 1 9.73 -22.95 -5.74
N SER A 2 10.01 -24.20 -6.11
CA SER A 2 10.76 -24.50 -7.34
C SER A 2 9.88 -24.39 -8.59
N LEU A 3 10.50 -24.19 -9.76
CA LEU A 3 9.80 -24.19 -11.05
C LEU A 3 8.99 -25.48 -11.25
N LYS A 4 9.61 -26.63 -10.95
CA LYS A 4 8.98 -27.95 -11.03
C LYS A 4 7.72 -28.07 -10.16
N GLN A 5 7.72 -27.48 -8.97
CA GLN A 5 6.52 -27.46 -8.11
C GLN A 5 5.40 -26.62 -8.72
N ARG A 6 5.75 -25.48 -9.36
CA ARG A 6 4.77 -24.62 -10.02
C ARG A 6 4.17 -25.28 -11.26
N GLU A 7 4.99 -25.93 -12.08
CA GLU A 7 4.54 -26.67 -13.26
C GLU A 7 3.57 -27.81 -12.88
N ALA A 8 3.91 -28.59 -11.85
CA ALA A 8 3.03 -29.64 -11.35
C ALA A 8 1.66 -29.11 -10.87
N LEU A 9 1.62 -27.91 -10.27
CA LEU A 9 0.35 -27.26 -9.91
C LEU A 9 -0.44 -26.80 -11.13
N VAL A 10 0.23 -26.31 -12.18
CA VAL A 10 -0.44 -25.88 -13.42
C VAL A 10 -1.09 -27.07 -14.11
N ASP A 11 -0.39 -28.20 -14.21
CA ASP A 11 -0.92 -29.43 -14.81
C ASP A 11 -2.16 -29.92 -14.05
N ASP A 12 -2.10 -29.92 -12.71
CA ASP A 12 -3.23 -30.31 -11.84
C ASP A 12 -4.45 -29.38 -11.99
N ILE A 13 -4.24 -28.07 -12.18
CA ILE A 13 -5.30 -27.09 -12.37
C ILE A 13 -6.00 -27.27 -13.72
N VAL A 14 -5.24 -27.51 -14.80
CA VAL A 14 -5.80 -27.71 -16.14
C VAL A 14 -6.73 -28.92 -16.15
N GLU A 15 -6.34 -29.99 -15.45
CA GLU A 15 -7.13 -31.22 -15.33
C GLU A 15 -8.38 -31.03 -14.44
N LYS A 16 -8.24 -30.39 -13.28
CA LYS A 16 -9.31 -30.31 -12.27
C LYS A 16 -10.28 -29.15 -12.46
N GLN A 17 -9.88 -28.08 -13.16
CA GLN A 17 -10.68 -26.85 -13.36
C GLN A 17 -11.41 -26.40 -12.08
N PRO A 18 -10.70 -26.21 -10.94
CA PRO A 18 -11.36 -25.99 -9.66
C PRO A 18 -12.10 -24.65 -9.63
N SER A 19 -13.31 -24.63 -9.07
CA SER A 19 -14.05 -23.38 -8.85
C SER A 19 -13.40 -22.53 -7.75
N LEU A 20 -13.47 -21.20 -7.85
CA LEU A 20 -12.90 -20.28 -6.86
C LEU A 20 -13.40 -20.56 -5.44
N ARG A 21 -14.71 -20.84 -5.29
CA ARG A 21 -15.31 -21.23 -3.99
C ARG A 21 -14.71 -22.50 -3.40
N GLY A 22 -14.09 -23.34 -4.25
CA GLY A 22 -13.40 -24.55 -3.83
C GLY A 22 -12.17 -24.26 -2.96
N PHE A 23 -11.53 -23.10 -3.09
CA PHE A 23 -10.26 -22.79 -2.41
C PHE A 23 -10.15 -21.35 -1.86
N VAL A 24 -11.14 -20.49 -2.11
CA VAL A 24 -11.37 -19.23 -1.38
C VAL A 24 -12.66 -19.39 -0.60
N ARG A 25 -12.57 -19.35 0.73
CA ARG A 25 -13.68 -19.64 1.64
C ARG A 25 -13.63 -18.68 2.82
N ASP A 26 -14.80 -18.36 3.35
CA ASP A 26 -14.90 -17.62 4.61
C ASP A 26 -14.25 -18.46 5.73
N LEU A 27 -13.39 -17.83 6.51
CA LEU A 27 -12.84 -18.42 7.72
C LEU A 27 -13.67 -17.93 8.91
N SER A 28 -13.95 -18.83 9.85
CA SER A 28 -14.62 -18.47 11.11
C SER A 28 -13.75 -17.59 12.01
N THR A 29 -12.43 -17.61 11.79
CA THR A 29 -11.43 -16.81 12.49
C THR A 29 -10.36 -16.40 11.50
N ASP A 30 -10.20 -15.09 11.29
CA ASP A 30 -9.12 -14.48 10.51
C ASP A 30 -8.46 -13.43 11.41
N LEU A 31 -7.14 -13.53 11.55
CA LEU A 31 -6.34 -12.63 12.39
C LEU A 31 -6.52 -11.17 11.96
N THR A 32 -6.69 -10.91 10.67
CA THR A 32 -6.80 -9.56 10.10
C THR A 32 -8.24 -9.04 10.08
N ALA A 33 -9.24 -9.92 10.21
CA ALA A 33 -10.62 -9.52 10.11
C ALA A 33 -11.01 -8.55 11.23
N GLY A 34 -11.45 -7.35 10.83
CA GLY A 34 -11.88 -6.30 11.75
C GLY A 34 -10.73 -5.45 12.34
N SER A 35 -9.47 -5.67 11.93
CA SER A 35 -8.33 -4.87 12.37
C SER A 35 -7.68 -4.16 11.19
N TRP A 36 -7.84 -2.84 11.14
CA TRP A 36 -7.17 -2.00 10.12
C TRP A 36 -5.65 -2.04 10.25
N ASP A 37 -5.15 -2.10 11.48
CA ASP A 37 -3.73 -2.22 11.77
C ASP A 37 -3.14 -3.52 11.21
N LEU A 38 -3.74 -4.68 11.52
CA LEU A 38 -3.26 -5.96 11.03
C LEU A 38 -3.41 -6.11 9.51
N VAL A 39 -4.45 -5.53 8.92
CA VAL A 39 -4.58 -5.46 7.45
C VAL A 39 -3.47 -4.58 6.87
N SER A 40 -3.24 -3.38 7.39
CA SER A 40 -2.18 -2.48 6.94
C SER A 40 -0.81 -3.16 7.00
N TYR A 41 -0.49 -3.77 8.15
CA TYR A 41 0.76 -4.50 8.36
C TYR A 41 0.91 -5.66 7.37
N SER A 42 -0.16 -6.41 7.07
CA SER A 42 -0.09 -7.48 6.07
C SER A 42 0.32 -6.99 4.67
N PHE A 43 -0.13 -5.79 4.28
CA PHE A 43 0.22 -5.17 3.00
C PHE A 43 1.64 -4.61 3.00
N GLN A 44 2.12 -4.07 4.13
CA GLN A 44 3.54 -3.73 4.29
C GLN A 44 4.42 -4.97 4.09
N ARG A 45 4.10 -6.07 4.77
CA ARG A 45 4.85 -7.33 4.63
C ARG A 45 4.80 -7.87 3.21
N GLY A 46 3.65 -7.74 2.54
CA GLY A 46 3.50 -8.07 1.12
C GLY A 46 4.41 -7.21 0.24
N PHE A 47 4.44 -5.89 0.47
CA PHE A 47 5.32 -4.97 -0.26
C PHE A 47 6.79 -5.34 -0.09
N GLU A 48 7.25 -5.54 1.15
CA GLU A 48 8.65 -5.88 1.46
C GLU A 48 9.06 -7.19 0.77
N ALA A 49 8.24 -8.23 0.85
CA ALA A 49 8.51 -9.50 0.19
C ALA A 49 8.53 -9.37 -1.35
N MET A 50 7.67 -8.52 -1.91
CA MET A 50 7.68 -8.26 -3.36
C MET A 50 8.88 -7.42 -3.78
N TRP A 51 9.32 -6.50 -2.93
CA TRP A 51 10.52 -5.69 -3.17
C TRP A 51 11.77 -6.57 -3.23
N ASP A 52 11.93 -7.52 -2.30
CA ASP A 52 13.04 -8.49 -2.32
C ASP A 52 13.09 -9.25 -3.66
N LEU A 53 11.93 -9.69 -4.15
CA LEU A 53 11.80 -10.38 -5.43
C LEU A 53 12.10 -9.46 -6.62
N ALA A 54 11.62 -8.21 -6.58
CA ALA A 54 11.87 -7.23 -7.63
C ALA A 54 13.34 -6.83 -7.71
N ARG A 55 14.05 -6.76 -6.57
CA ARG A 55 15.50 -6.52 -6.51
C ARG A 55 16.30 -7.65 -7.15
N ALA A 56 15.85 -8.89 -6.97
CA ALA A 56 16.46 -10.06 -7.58
C ALA A 56 16.07 -10.26 -9.07
N ASP A 57 15.03 -9.57 -9.54
CA ASP A 57 14.54 -9.65 -10.91
C ASP A 57 15.22 -8.63 -11.83
N HIS A 58 15.89 -9.12 -12.88
CA HIS A 58 16.52 -8.25 -13.89
C HIS A 58 15.60 -7.91 -15.07
N THR A 59 14.38 -8.44 -15.09
CA THR A 59 13.45 -8.23 -16.22
C THR A 59 12.64 -6.94 -16.10
N GLY A 60 12.50 -6.41 -14.87
CA GLY A 60 11.69 -5.24 -14.58
C GLY A 60 10.17 -5.52 -14.59
N LEU A 61 9.76 -6.77 -14.84
CA LEU A 61 8.35 -7.15 -14.92
C LEU A 61 7.63 -7.02 -13.57
N LEU A 62 8.38 -7.02 -12.47
CA LEU A 62 7.84 -6.86 -11.13
C LEU A 62 7.63 -5.40 -10.69
N GLN A 63 8.16 -4.41 -11.42
CA GLN A 63 8.07 -3.00 -11.01
C GLN A 63 6.62 -2.50 -10.94
N ARG A 64 5.78 -2.81 -11.94
CA ARG A 64 4.38 -2.38 -11.99
C ARG A 64 3.54 -2.96 -10.85
N PRO A 65 3.53 -4.30 -10.64
CA PRO A 65 2.83 -4.87 -9.50
C PRO A 65 3.37 -4.37 -8.15
N LEU A 66 4.69 -4.19 -8.03
CA LEU A 66 5.31 -3.65 -6.82
C LEU A 66 4.79 -2.25 -6.50
N LEU A 67 4.67 -1.36 -7.49
CA LEU A 67 4.14 -0.01 -7.29
C LEU A 67 2.65 0.01 -6.90
N VAL A 68 1.84 -0.92 -7.44
CA VAL A 68 0.45 -1.09 -7.00
C VAL A 68 0.41 -1.48 -5.52
N LEU A 69 1.26 -2.44 -5.12
CA LEU A 69 1.32 -2.92 -3.75
C LEU A 69 1.87 -1.87 -2.79
N TRP A 70 2.90 -1.13 -3.19
CA TRP A 70 3.46 0.02 -2.48
C TRP A 70 2.36 1.06 -2.20
N ARG A 71 1.61 1.46 -3.24
CA ARG A 71 0.56 2.48 -3.11
C ARG A 71 -0.56 2.01 -2.19
N GLN A 72 -0.97 0.75 -2.32
CA GLN A 72 -2.01 0.16 -1.47
C GLN A 72 -1.55 0.07 -0.01
N SER A 73 -0.30 -0.30 0.23
CA SER A 73 0.26 -0.35 1.58
C SER A 73 0.31 1.04 2.23
N VAL A 74 0.75 2.07 1.50
CA VAL A 74 0.72 3.47 1.97
C VAL A 74 -0.70 3.93 2.26
N GLU A 75 -1.66 3.65 1.38
CA GLU A 75 -3.07 4.00 1.58
C GLU A 75 -3.63 3.40 2.87
N LEU A 76 -3.34 2.12 3.12
CA LEU A 76 -3.81 1.41 4.30
C LEU A 76 -3.15 1.91 5.59
N ALA A 77 -1.86 2.27 5.55
CA ALA A 77 -1.17 2.85 6.70
C ALA A 77 -1.79 4.20 7.12
N ILE A 78 -2.06 5.08 6.15
CA ILE A 78 -2.70 6.37 6.43
C ILE A 78 -4.13 6.15 6.97
N LYS A 79 -4.91 5.27 6.35
CA LYS A 79 -6.28 4.95 6.81
C LYS A 79 -6.30 4.35 8.20
N SER A 80 -5.39 3.41 8.48
CA SER A 80 -5.23 2.79 9.80
C SER A 80 -4.96 3.88 10.84
N ALA A 81 -3.99 4.77 10.59
CA ALA A 81 -3.67 5.85 11.52
C ALA A 81 -4.83 6.81 11.79
N VAL A 82 -5.56 7.23 10.74
CA VAL A 82 -6.77 8.07 10.91
C VAL A 82 -7.82 7.35 11.75
N LEU A 83 -8.08 6.07 11.47
CA LEU A 83 -9.09 5.29 12.18
C LEU A 83 -8.70 5.02 13.64
N GLU A 84 -7.43 4.77 13.92
CA GLU A 84 -6.93 4.58 15.29
C GLU A 84 -7.02 5.87 16.12
N ILE A 85 -6.79 7.04 15.51
CA ILE A 85 -6.83 8.33 16.22
C ILE A 85 -8.26 8.86 16.36
N ALA A 86 -9.04 8.82 15.28
CA ALA A 86 -10.34 9.50 15.21
C ALA A 86 -11.55 8.53 15.23
N GLY A 87 -11.33 7.22 15.12
CA GLY A 87 -12.38 6.20 15.06
C GLY A 87 -13.18 6.17 13.75
N ARG A 88 -12.92 7.11 12.82
CA ARG A 88 -13.64 7.21 11.54
C ARG A 88 -12.82 7.99 10.51
N ILE A 89 -13.12 7.74 9.24
CA ILE A 89 -12.67 8.55 8.11
C ILE A 89 -13.83 9.46 7.71
N ASP A 90 -13.67 10.77 7.88
CA ASP A 90 -14.68 11.76 7.50
C ASP A 90 -14.68 12.01 5.98
N GLY A 91 -15.87 12.22 5.43
CA GLY A 91 -16.07 12.49 4.00
C GLY A 91 -15.99 11.24 3.13
N ARG A 92 -15.52 11.43 1.88
CA ARG A 92 -15.23 10.35 0.92
C ARG A 92 -13.88 10.63 0.24
N PRO A 93 -12.76 10.59 0.99
CA PRO A 93 -11.44 10.72 0.38
C PRO A 93 -11.10 9.51 -0.52
N ASP A 94 -11.92 8.45 -0.50
CA ASP A 94 -11.81 7.23 -1.30
C ASP A 94 -10.38 6.64 -1.27
N HIS A 95 -9.65 6.80 -2.38
CA HIS A 95 -8.30 6.30 -2.59
C HIS A 95 -7.28 7.43 -2.82
N ASN A 96 -7.65 8.69 -2.57
CA ASN A 96 -6.77 9.84 -2.76
C ASN A 96 -5.81 9.97 -1.56
N LEU A 97 -4.53 9.66 -1.79
CA LEU A 97 -3.52 9.64 -0.73
C LEU A 97 -3.30 11.01 -0.11
N GLN A 98 -3.31 12.07 -0.93
CA GLN A 98 -3.14 13.43 -0.44
C GLN A 98 -4.28 13.83 0.49
N SER A 99 -5.53 13.60 0.10
CA SER A 99 -6.69 13.93 0.94
C SER A 99 -6.72 13.10 2.22
N LEU A 100 -6.33 11.82 2.17
CA LEU A 100 -6.19 10.97 3.36
C LEU A 100 -5.10 11.50 4.30
N PHE A 101 -3.96 11.94 3.76
CA PHE A 101 -2.85 12.45 4.57
C PHE A 101 -3.16 13.83 5.18
N GLU A 102 -3.81 14.72 4.43
CA GLU A 102 -4.31 15.98 4.97
C GLU A 102 -5.30 15.76 6.12
N GLN A 103 -6.16 14.75 6.00
CA GLN A 103 -7.05 14.36 7.09
C GLN A 103 -6.29 13.81 8.30
N LEU A 104 -5.24 13.02 8.09
CA LEU A 104 -4.36 12.55 9.18
C LEU A 104 -3.73 13.72 9.95
N LEU A 105 -3.21 14.72 9.24
CA LEU A 105 -2.69 15.94 9.86
C LEU A 105 -3.77 16.70 10.65
N GLN A 106 -5.00 16.77 10.12
CA GLN A 106 -6.11 17.44 10.80
C GLN A 106 -6.51 16.73 12.10
N VAL A 107 -6.62 15.39 12.09
CA VAL A 107 -7.00 14.64 13.30
C VAL A 107 -5.89 14.67 14.36
N ARG A 108 -4.62 14.65 13.93
CA ARG A 108 -3.47 14.83 14.84
C ARG A 108 -3.43 16.23 15.45
N ALA A 109 -3.63 17.27 14.65
CA ALA A 109 -3.71 18.64 15.15
C ALA A 109 -4.87 18.82 16.14
N ALA A 110 -6.02 18.19 15.89
CA ALA A 110 -7.16 18.20 16.82
C ALA A 110 -6.86 17.47 18.14
N ALA A 111 -5.95 16.49 18.12
CA ALA A 111 -5.44 15.80 19.31
C ALA A 111 -4.30 16.55 20.02
N GLY A 112 -3.88 17.72 19.52
CA GLY A 112 -2.86 18.58 20.12
C GLY A 112 -1.43 18.35 19.63
N CYS A 113 -1.22 17.48 18.62
CA CYS A 113 0.08 17.31 17.98
C CYS A 113 0.45 18.52 17.11
N CYS A 114 1.75 18.79 16.97
CA CYS A 114 2.28 19.86 16.13
C CYS A 114 3.20 19.30 15.05
N ASP A 115 2.63 18.93 13.90
CA ASP A 115 3.36 18.31 12.77
C ASP A 115 3.96 19.37 11.81
N ASN A 116 4.61 20.41 12.36
CA ASN A 116 5.21 21.49 11.58
C ASN A 116 6.73 21.31 11.35
N ASP A 117 7.25 20.14 11.68
CA ASP A 117 8.66 19.79 11.49
C ASP A 117 9.01 19.48 10.03
N VAL A 118 10.28 19.18 9.79
CA VAL A 118 10.81 18.87 8.45
C VAL A 118 10.29 17.52 7.96
N LEU A 119 10.24 16.52 8.83
CA LEU A 119 9.83 15.16 8.47
C LEU A 119 8.37 15.12 8.03
N ALA A 120 7.46 15.77 8.76
CA ALA A 120 6.05 15.84 8.38
C ALA A 120 5.85 16.51 7.00
N ARG A 121 6.61 17.58 6.72
CA ARG A 121 6.59 18.23 5.39
C ARG A 121 7.14 17.33 4.29
N ASP A 122 8.22 16.61 4.56
CA ASP A 122 8.82 15.70 3.58
C ASP A 122 7.89 14.52 3.26
N VAL A 123 7.24 13.95 4.27
CA VAL A 123 6.22 12.91 4.10
C VAL A 123 5.05 13.44 3.27
N GLN A 124 4.54 14.63 3.59
CA GLN A 124 3.48 15.26 2.80
C GLN A 124 3.90 15.44 1.35
N ALA A 125 5.12 15.92 1.10
CA ALA A 125 5.64 16.13 -0.24
C ALA A 125 5.74 14.81 -1.03
N MET A 126 6.20 13.72 -0.41
CA MET A 126 6.24 12.40 -1.03
C MET A 126 4.84 11.89 -1.40
N VAL A 127 3.87 12.03 -0.50
CA VAL A 127 2.47 11.63 -0.74
C VAL A 127 1.85 12.45 -1.88
N THR A 128 2.05 13.77 -1.89
CA THR A 128 1.57 14.65 -2.96
C THR A 128 2.22 14.30 -4.30
N LEU A 129 3.52 14.00 -4.30
CA LEU A 129 4.24 13.63 -5.52
C LEU A 129 3.64 12.37 -6.15
N VAL A 130 3.47 11.28 -5.40
CA VAL A 130 2.92 10.05 -5.97
C VAL A 130 1.45 10.20 -6.38
N GLN A 131 0.65 10.95 -5.61
CA GLN A 131 -0.75 11.21 -5.95
C GLN A 131 -0.86 12.04 -7.24
N SER A 132 0.06 12.96 -7.51
CA SER A 132 0.08 13.72 -8.77
C SER A 132 0.61 12.92 -9.95
N PHE A 133 1.55 12.00 -9.71
CA PHE A 133 2.14 11.15 -10.74
C PHE A 133 1.14 10.12 -11.31
N ASP A 134 0.34 9.48 -10.46
CA ASP A 134 -0.70 8.54 -10.86
C ASP A 134 -1.92 8.62 -9.93
N PRO A 135 -2.83 9.58 -10.17
CA PRO A 135 -3.93 9.89 -9.24
C PRO A 135 -4.85 8.72 -8.92
N PHE A 136 -4.99 7.78 -9.86
CA PHE A 136 -5.90 6.65 -9.78
C PHE A 136 -5.19 5.29 -9.76
N ALA A 137 -3.85 5.26 -9.66
CA ALA A 137 -3.05 4.05 -9.83
C ALA A 137 -3.25 3.37 -11.22
N ASP A 138 -3.74 4.10 -12.22
CA ASP A 138 -4.06 3.55 -13.53
C ASP A 138 -2.79 3.29 -14.33
N ARG A 139 -1.82 4.20 -14.24
CA ARG A 139 -0.55 4.08 -14.96
C ARG A 139 0.26 2.89 -14.50
N PHE A 140 0.09 2.42 -13.26
CA PHE A 140 0.72 1.20 -12.77
C PHE A 140 0.05 -0.08 -13.29
N ARG A 141 -1.26 -0.04 -13.52
CA ARG A 141 -2.07 -1.23 -13.85
C ARG A 141 -2.32 -1.44 -15.34
N TYR A 142 -2.45 -0.35 -16.09
CA TYR A 142 -2.88 -0.39 -17.48
C TYR A 142 -1.77 0.09 -18.41
N PRO A 143 -1.70 -0.46 -19.65
CA PRO A 143 -0.73 -0.01 -20.65
C PRO A 143 -1.12 1.33 -21.30
N ALA A 144 -2.39 1.72 -21.22
CA ALA A 144 -2.94 2.90 -21.88
C ALA A 144 -4.09 3.52 -21.07
N GLU A 145 -4.31 4.81 -21.30
CA GLU A 145 -5.46 5.56 -20.81
C GLU A 145 -6.76 4.98 -21.38
N LYS A 146 -7.91 5.32 -20.77
CA LYS A 146 -9.24 4.88 -21.22
C LYS A 146 -9.52 5.18 -22.70
N GLY A 147 -8.89 6.21 -23.27
CA GLY A 147 -8.98 6.59 -24.68
C GLY A 147 -8.02 5.82 -25.62
N GLY A 148 -7.28 4.83 -25.13
CA GLY A 148 -6.32 4.03 -25.90
C GLY A 148 -4.94 4.66 -26.09
N LYS A 149 -4.73 5.89 -25.60
CA LYS A 149 -3.42 6.54 -25.64
C LYS A 149 -2.45 5.83 -24.68
N PRO A 150 -1.30 5.34 -25.15
CA PRO A 150 -0.33 4.68 -24.28
C PRO A 150 0.18 5.60 -23.18
N TYR A 151 0.35 5.04 -21.97
CA TYR A 151 1.05 5.76 -20.92
C TYR A 151 2.54 5.87 -21.25
N LYS A 152 3.17 6.96 -20.82
CA LYS A 152 4.63 7.03 -20.81
C LYS A 152 5.18 5.94 -19.89
N GLY A 153 6.24 5.27 -20.31
CA GLY A 153 7.05 4.43 -19.43
C GLY A 153 7.56 5.21 -18.22
N PHE A 154 7.99 4.49 -17.20
CA PHE A 154 8.63 5.05 -16.02
C PHE A 154 9.74 4.11 -15.57
N ASP A 155 10.71 4.68 -14.89
CA ASP A 155 11.79 3.95 -14.23
C ASP A 155 11.60 4.10 -12.72
N VAL A 156 12.09 3.12 -11.97
CA VAL A 156 11.90 3.07 -10.51
C VAL A 156 13.22 2.69 -9.88
N ASP A 157 13.76 3.59 -9.06
CA ASP A 157 14.78 3.22 -8.10
C ASP A 157 14.11 2.43 -6.96
N LEU A 158 14.41 1.14 -6.89
CA LEU A 158 13.81 0.25 -5.92
C LEU A 158 14.26 0.58 -4.48
N ASP A 159 15.50 1.04 -4.29
CA ASP A 159 16.03 1.33 -2.97
C ASP A 159 15.39 2.61 -2.41
N GLU A 160 15.23 3.63 -3.25
CA GLU A 160 14.50 4.85 -2.88
C GLU A 160 13.01 4.59 -2.66
N LEU A 161 12.38 3.72 -3.47
CA LEU A 161 10.96 3.34 -3.28
C LEU A 161 10.73 2.70 -1.91
N PHE A 162 11.64 1.82 -1.49
CA PHE A 162 11.60 1.18 -0.17
C PHE A 162 11.78 2.20 0.95
N GLN A 163 12.75 3.11 0.83
CA GLN A 163 12.97 4.16 1.83
C GLN A 163 11.75 5.07 1.96
N ALA A 164 11.17 5.51 0.83
CA ALA A 164 9.95 6.32 0.84
C ALA A 164 8.78 5.58 1.50
N HIS A 165 8.60 4.28 1.20
CA HIS A 165 7.60 3.44 1.86
C HIS A 165 7.79 3.45 3.38
N TRP A 166 9.01 3.12 3.82
CA TRP A 166 9.36 3.01 5.23
C TRP A 166 9.12 4.31 5.98
N ILE A 167 9.55 5.44 5.41
CA ILE A 167 9.39 6.77 6.03
C ILE A 167 7.91 7.10 6.19
N ILE A 168 7.09 6.91 5.15
CA ILE A 168 5.66 7.25 5.19
C ILE A 168 4.92 6.37 6.20
N VAL A 169 5.11 5.05 6.16
CA VAL A 169 4.42 4.10 7.03
C VAL A 169 4.84 4.31 8.49
N THR A 170 6.14 4.43 8.76
CA THR A 170 6.65 4.68 10.12
C THR A 170 6.13 6.00 10.68
N TRP A 171 6.01 7.04 9.85
CA TRP A 171 5.44 8.32 10.30
C TRP A 171 3.97 8.16 10.70
N CYS A 172 3.18 7.41 9.92
CA CYS A 172 1.78 7.14 10.24
C CYS A 172 1.63 6.34 11.54
N GLU A 173 2.41 5.26 11.70
CA GLU A 173 2.39 4.39 12.88
C GLU A 173 2.90 5.11 14.14
N GLY A 174 4.04 5.80 14.01
CA GLY A 174 4.62 6.60 15.09
C GLY A 174 3.67 7.68 15.58
N GLY A 175 2.89 8.28 14.67
CA GLY A 175 1.87 9.24 15.03
C GLY A 175 0.72 8.66 15.87
N VAL A 176 0.39 7.38 15.68
CA VAL A 176 -0.60 6.68 16.53
C VAL A 176 0.00 6.39 17.91
N VAL A 177 1.24 5.86 17.95
CA VAL A 177 1.94 5.51 19.20
C VAL A 177 2.12 6.74 20.09
N GLU A 178 2.53 7.87 19.52
CA GLU A 178 2.69 9.14 20.23
C GLU A 178 1.43 9.55 21.01
N LEU A 179 0.26 9.36 20.39
CA LEU A 179 -1.03 9.75 20.98
C LEU A 179 -1.58 8.72 21.97
N LYS A 180 -1.23 7.44 21.82
CA LYS A 180 -1.62 6.38 22.77
C LYS A 180 -0.80 6.40 24.06
N GLY A 181 0.36 7.06 24.06
CA GLY A 181 1.24 7.15 25.23
C GLY A 181 1.95 5.82 25.55
N ASP A 182 2.05 4.93 24.55
CA ASP A 182 2.76 3.65 24.66
C ASP A 182 4.29 3.89 24.52
N PHE A 183 4.93 4.42 25.56
CA PHE A 183 6.39 4.54 25.70
C PHE A 183 6.90 4.00 27.04
#